data_AF-A0A967ICV6-F1
#
_entry.id   AF-A0A967ICV6-F1
#
_cell.length_a   1.000
_cell.length_b   1.000
_cell.length_c   1.000
_cell.angle_alpha   90.00
_cell.angle_beta   90.00
_cell.angle_gamma   90.00
#
_symmetry.space_group_name_H-M   'P 1'
#
loop_
_entity.id
_entity.type
_entity.pdbx_description
1 polymer ?
#
loop_
_entity_poly.entity_id
_entity_poly.type
_entity_poly.pdbx_seq_one_letter_code
_entity_poly.pdbx_strand_id
1 'polypeptide(L)'
;MTSFDIAPQHRNWGMACHLAAFAGYFIPFGHILGPLVVLLFKGDSHPFVSAQGKESLNFQISMTLYMVVAALFVVVGIGIFLLGAIALFDFIFIIVATVKAKNGQPYRYPLTIRLIK
;
A
#
# COMPACT_ATOMS: atom_id res chain seq x y z
N MET A 1 9.57 -7.35 -18.23
CA MET A 1 10.68 -7.34 -17.27
C MET A 1 10.52 -8.55 -16.39
N THR A 2 11.44 -9.49 -16.51
CA THR A 2 11.54 -10.59 -15.55
C THR A 2 12.22 -10.05 -14.29
N SER A 3 12.05 -10.70 -13.15
CA SER A 3 12.64 -10.28 -11.87
C SER A 3 14.17 -10.12 -11.87
N PHE A 4 14.85 -10.72 -12.86
CA PHE A 4 16.31 -10.66 -13.04
C PHE A 4 16.78 -9.34 -13.66
N ASP A 5 15.87 -8.55 -14.24
CA ASP A 5 16.20 -7.27 -14.88
C ASP A 5 16.25 -6.10 -13.88
N ILE A 6 15.80 -6.31 -12.63
CA ILE A 6 15.71 -5.26 -11.61
C ILE A 6 16.78 -5.47 -10.55
N ALA A 7 17.69 -4.50 -10.44
CA ALA A 7 18.75 -4.54 -9.44
C ALA A 7 18.17 -4.69 -8.00
N PRO A 8 18.84 -5.45 -7.11
CA PRO A 8 18.36 -5.70 -5.74
C PRO A 8 17.98 -4.43 -4.97
N GLN A 9 18.68 -3.33 -5.20
CA GLN A 9 18.39 -2.04 -4.56
C GLN A 9 16.98 -1.52 -4.89
N HIS A 10 16.56 -1.60 -6.15
CA HIS A 10 15.22 -1.14 -6.56
C HIS A 10 14.12 -2.09 -6.08
N ARG A 11 14.42 -3.39 -5.95
CA ARG A 11 13.51 -4.36 -5.31
C ARG A 11 13.29 -4.01 -3.84
N ASN A 12 14.36 -3.71 -3.12
CA ASN A 12 14.28 -3.29 -1.71
C ASN A 12 13.48 -2.00 -1.54
N TRP A 13 13.64 -1.01 -2.42
CA TRP A 13 12.82 0.20 -2.38
C TRP A 13 11.36 -0.06 -2.76
N GLY A 14 11.10 -0.96 -3.72
CA GLY A 14 9.73 -1.38 -4.04
C GLY A 14 9.06 -2.11 -2.87
N MET A 15 9.80 -2.90 -2.09
CA MET A 15 9.29 -3.46 -0.83
C MET A 15 9.01 -2.38 0.20
N ALA A 16 9.93 -1.41 0.35
CA ALA A 16 9.81 -0.33 1.31
C ALA A 16 8.54 0.52 1.05
N CYS A 17 8.16 0.71 -0.21
CA CYS A 17 6.90 1.38 -0.57
C CYS A 17 5.70 0.78 0.17
N HIS A 18 5.60 -0.57 0.20
CA HIS A 18 4.48 -1.28 0.83
C HIS A 18 4.66 -1.38 2.35
N LEU A 19 5.86 -1.75 2.81
CA LEU A 19 6.13 -1.88 4.25
C LEU A 19 5.94 -0.57 5.02
N ALA A 20 6.21 0.56 4.38
CA ALA A 20 6.02 1.86 5.00
C ALA A 20 4.55 2.15 5.36
N ALA A 21 3.57 1.44 4.76
CA ALA A 21 2.17 1.54 5.17
C ALA A 21 1.94 1.09 6.62
N PHE A 22 2.78 0.20 7.18
CA PHE A 22 2.67 -0.20 8.58
C PHE A 22 3.09 0.88 9.58
N ALA A 23 3.68 2.00 9.12
CA ALA A 23 3.89 3.16 9.98
C ALA A 23 2.57 3.69 10.59
N GLY A 24 1.42 3.40 9.96
CA GLY A 24 0.09 3.73 10.49
C GLY A 24 -0.24 3.10 11.85
N TYR A 25 0.44 2.03 12.24
CA TYR A 25 0.25 1.43 13.57
C TYR A 25 0.90 2.22 14.72
N PHE A 26 1.83 3.11 14.39
CA PHE A 26 2.59 3.88 15.39
C PHE A 26 2.39 5.39 15.26
N ILE A 27 2.05 5.86 14.05
CA ILE A 27 1.93 7.28 13.73
C ILE A 27 0.55 7.52 13.10
N PRO A 28 -0.25 8.48 13.59
CA PRO A 28 -1.50 8.86 12.94
C PRO A 28 -1.28 9.19 11.46
N PHE A 29 -2.09 8.61 10.57
CA PHE A 29 -1.95 8.71 9.10
C PHE A 29 -0.63 8.17 8.53
N GLY A 30 0.18 7.48 9.33
CA GLY A 30 1.45 6.88 8.92
C GLY A 30 1.31 5.90 7.76
N HIS A 31 0.13 5.27 7.60
CA HIS A 31 -0.13 4.37 6.49
C HIS A 31 -0.16 5.06 5.13
N ILE A 32 -0.57 6.33 5.06
CA ILE A 32 -0.48 7.13 3.83
C ILE A 32 0.88 7.80 3.73
N LEU A 33 1.36 8.38 4.84
CA LEU A 33 2.61 9.14 4.87
C LEU A 33 3.83 8.28 4.59
N GLY A 34 3.87 7.04 5.07
CA GLY A 34 4.99 6.13 4.86
C GLY A 34 5.27 5.86 3.37
N PRO A 35 4.33 5.29 2.61
CA PRO A 35 4.48 5.06 1.18
C PRO A 35 4.75 6.36 0.41
N LEU A 36 4.13 7.49 0.81
CA LEU A 36 4.37 8.79 0.22
C LEU A 36 5.82 9.26 0.41
N VAL A 37 6.37 9.14 1.62
CA VAL A 37 7.78 9.48 1.89
C VAL A 37 8.71 8.63 1.05
N VAL A 38 8.48 7.31 0.96
CA VAL A 38 9.30 6.46 0.09
C VAL A 38 9.19 6.88 -1.37
N LEU A 39 7.97 7.17 -1.85
CA LEU A 39 7.73 7.63 -3.22
C LEU A 39 8.45 8.97 -3.50
N LEU A 40 8.41 9.95 -2.59
CA LEU A 40 9.05 11.25 -2.79
C LEU A 40 10.58 11.16 -2.80
N PHE A 41 11.16 10.32 -1.95
CA PHE A 41 12.63 10.22 -1.84
C PHE A 41 13.26 9.24 -2.83
N LYS A 42 12.48 8.26 -3.32
CA LYS A 42 13.01 7.13 -4.13
C LYS A 42 12.21 6.84 -5.39
N GLY A 43 11.09 7.51 -5.62
CA GLY A 43 10.27 7.33 -6.82
C GLY A 43 11.05 7.56 -8.11
N ASP A 44 11.93 8.55 -8.14
CA ASP A 44 12.71 8.89 -9.35
C ASP A 44 13.92 7.97 -9.56
N SER A 45 14.20 7.06 -8.62
CA SER A 45 15.36 6.16 -8.72
C SER A 45 15.18 5.05 -9.77
N HIS A 46 13.94 4.60 -10.01
CA HIS A 46 13.64 3.57 -11.00
C HIS A 46 12.12 3.49 -11.28
N PRO A 47 11.68 3.23 -12.53
CA PRO A 47 10.25 3.13 -12.87
C PRO A 47 9.48 2.12 -12.01
N PHE A 48 10.11 1.00 -11.67
CA PHE A 48 9.55 0.00 -10.75
C PHE A 48 9.22 0.59 -9.36
N VAL A 49 10.14 1.37 -8.78
CA VAL A 49 9.95 1.97 -7.44
C VAL A 49 8.84 3.01 -7.51
N SER A 50 8.84 3.87 -8.53
CA SER A 50 7.75 4.82 -8.78
C SER A 50 6.39 4.12 -8.86
N ALA A 51 6.30 3.04 -9.65
CA ALA A 51 5.06 2.29 -9.81
C ALA A 51 4.59 1.62 -8.51
N GLN A 52 5.49 1.02 -7.72
CA GLN A 52 5.14 0.39 -6.44
C GLN A 52 4.74 1.44 -5.38
N GLY A 53 5.43 2.58 -5.33
CA GLY A 53 5.10 3.69 -4.44
C GLY A 53 3.73 4.29 -4.73
N LYS A 54 3.44 4.60 -5.99
CA LYS A 54 2.13 5.11 -6.42
C LYS A 54 1.01 4.11 -6.13
N GLU A 55 1.23 2.82 -6.41
CA GLU A 55 0.22 1.80 -6.15
C GLU A 55 -0.05 1.64 -4.64
N SER A 56 1.00 1.56 -3.80
CA SER A 56 0.83 1.48 -2.34
C SER A 56 0.09 2.70 -1.80
N LEU A 57 0.45 3.90 -2.26
CA LEU A 57 -0.19 5.14 -1.83
C LEU A 57 -1.68 5.19 -2.22
N ASN A 58 -1.99 4.83 -3.47
CA ASN A 58 -3.38 4.72 -3.94
C ASN A 58 -4.18 3.69 -3.13
N PHE A 59 -3.57 2.55 -2.80
CA PHE A 59 -4.22 1.50 -2.01
C PHE A 59 -4.56 1.98 -0.60
N GLN A 60 -3.62 2.60 0.12
CA GLN A 60 -3.89 3.10 1.47
C GLN A 60 -4.93 4.23 1.48
N ILE A 61 -4.98 5.08 0.46
CA ILE A 61 -6.05 6.06 0.28
C ILE A 61 -7.39 5.35 0.06
N SER A 62 -7.43 4.31 -0.78
CA SER A 62 -8.63 3.51 -1.04
C SER A 62 -9.15 2.84 0.23
N MET A 63 -8.27 2.17 0.99
CA MET A 63 -8.64 1.52 2.25
C MET A 63 -9.13 2.53 3.28
N THR A 64 -8.53 3.73 3.32
CA THR A 64 -9.00 4.82 4.20
C THR A 64 -10.42 5.24 3.85
N LEU A 65 -10.74 5.42 2.57
CA LEU A 65 -12.11 5.75 2.13
C LEU A 65 -13.09 4.64 2.51
N TYR A 66 -12.71 3.37 2.32
CA TYR A 66 -13.56 2.23 2.68
C TYR A 66 -13.79 2.16 4.19
N MET A 67 -12.77 2.40 5.00
CA MET A 67 -12.91 2.47 6.46
C MET A 67 -13.81 3.62 6.90
N VAL A 68 -13.71 4.80 6.27
CA VAL A 68 -14.61 5.94 6.55
C VAL A 68 -16.06 5.56 6.26
N VAL A 69 -16.33 4.96 5.10
CA VAL A 69 -17.68 4.49 4.75
C VAL A 69 -18.17 3.43 5.75
N ALA A 70 -17.34 2.43 6.07
CA ALA A 70 -17.69 1.39 7.04
C ALA A 70 -17.96 1.95 8.45
N ALA A 71 -17.23 2.99 8.86
CA ALA A 71 -17.44 3.66 10.14
C ALA A 71 -18.84 4.30 10.25
N LEU A 72 -19.40 4.81 9.14
CA LEU A 72 -20.77 5.34 9.12
C LEU A 72 -21.82 4.26 9.41
N PHE A 73 -21.53 3.00 9.10
CA PHE A 73 -22.41 1.86 9.37
C PHE A 73 -22.25 1.27 10.78
N VAL A 74 -21.36 1.80 11.62
CA VAL A 74 -21.16 1.31 12.99
C VAL A 74 -22.41 1.53 13.84
N VAL A 75 -23.14 2.63 13.63
CA VAL A 75 -24.39 2.92 14.36
C VAL A 75 -25.48 1.86 14.13
N VAL A 76 -25.41 1.13 13.03
CA VAL A 76 -26.33 0.03 12.66
C VAL A 76 -25.75 -1.34 13.05
N GLY A 77 -24.62 -1.39 13.75
CA GLY A 77 -23.97 -2.61 14.23
C GLY A 77 -23.12 -3.36 13.21
N ILE A 78 -23.40 -3.24 11.91
CA ILE A 78 -22.64 -3.96 10.86
C ILE A 78 -21.25 -3.35 10.59
N GLY A 79 -21.07 -2.05 10.86
CA GLY A 79 -19.82 -1.34 10.57
C GLY A 79 -18.59 -1.94 11.26
N ILE A 80 -18.73 -2.52 12.46
CA ILE A 80 -17.59 -3.09 13.19
C ILE A 80 -17.00 -4.31 12.47
N PHE A 81 -17.86 -5.15 11.88
CA PHE A 81 -17.43 -6.31 11.08
C PHE A 81 -16.77 -5.88 9.78
N LEU A 82 -17.32 -4.84 9.14
CA LEU A 82 -16.74 -4.26 7.92
C LEU A 82 -15.35 -3.65 8.19
N LEU A 83 -15.20 -2.90 9.28
CA LEU A 83 -13.91 -2.33 9.68
C LEU A 83 -12.86 -3.42 9.93
N GLY A 84 -13.22 -4.48 10.66
CA GLY A 84 -12.33 -5.62 10.88
C GLY A 84 -11.94 -6.33 9.58
N ALA A 85 -12.91 -6.55 8.68
CA ALA A 85 -12.64 -7.17 7.38
C ALA A 85 -11.72 -6.32 6.49
N ILE A 86 -11.95 -5.00 6.43
CA ILE A 86 -11.11 -4.06 5.66
C ILE A 86 -9.69 -4.02 6.24
N ALA A 87 -9.54 -3.93 7.57
CA ALA A 87 -8.23 -3.91 8.22
C ALA A 87 -7.44 -5.21 7.97
N LEU A 88 -8.11 -6.36 8.03
CA LEU A 88 -7.48 -7.65 7.73
C LEU A 88 -7.09 -7.75 6.24
N PHE A 89 -7.96 -7.29 5.35
CA PHE A 89 -7.69 -7.24 3.91
C PHE A 89 -6.47 -6.35 3.61
N ASP A 90 -6.43 -5.13 4.15
CA ASP A 90 -5.30 -4.20 4.05
C ASP A 90 -3.99 -4.86 4.49
N PHE A 91 -3.97 -5.42 5.70
CA PHE A 91 -2.80 -6.10 6.25
C PHE A 91 -2.27 -7.23 5.36
N ILE A 92 -3.16 -8.14 4.92
CA ILE A 92 -2.78 -9.28 4.06
C ILE A 92 -2.16 -8.77 2.76
N PHE A 93 -2.80 -7.79 2.12
CA PHE A 93 -2.36 -7.33 0.81
C PHE A 93 -1.07 -6.52 0.87
N ILE A 94 -0.80 -5.77 1.95
CA ILE A 94 0.52 -5.14 2.18
C ILE A 94 1.62 -6.21 2.21
N ILE A 95 1.41 -7.33 2.91
CA ILE A 95 2.39 -8.42 2.98
C ILE A 95 2.58 -9.07 1.60
N VAL A 96 1.51 -9.38 0.88
CA VAL A 96 1.58 -9.98 -0.47
C VAL A 96 2.34 -9.05 -1.43
N ALA A 97 2.02 -7.76 -1.42
CA ALA A 97 2.68 -6.76 -2.23
C ALA A 97 4.16 -6.64 -1.90
N THR A 98 4.51 -6.65 -0.61
CA THR A 98 5.89 -6.64 -0.13
C THR A 98 6.68 -7.84 -0.66
N VAL A 99 6.14 -9.06 -0.54
CA VAL A 99 6.82 -10.27 -1.03
C VAL A 99 6.96 -10.25 -2.55
N LYS A 100 5.95 -9.80 -3.28
CA LYS A 100 6.03 -9.68 -4.75
C LYS A 100 7.04 -8.63 -5.17
N ALA A 101 7.06 -7.47 -4.52
CA ALA A 101 8.04 -6.42 -4.78
C ALA A 101 9.46 -6.88 -4.46
N LYS A 102 9.64 -7.66 -3.38
CA LYS A 102 10.90 -8.33 -3.05
C LYS A 102 11.37 -9.18 -4.21
N ASN A 103 10.47 -9.88 -4.89
CA ASN A 103 10.80 -10.72 -6.04
C ASN A 103 10.88 -9.94 -7.36
N GLY A 104 10.89 -8.60 -7.34
CA GLY A 104 10.92 -7.78 -8.56
C GLY A 104 9.65 -7.90 -9.42
N GLN A 105 8.57 -8.44 -8.85
CA GLN A 105 7.29 -8.58 -9.53
C GLN A 105 6.44 -7.34 -9.25
N PRO A 106 5.97 -6.62 -10.28
CA PRO A 106 5.08 -5.49 -10.07
C PRO A 106 3.78 -5.99 -9.45
N TYR A 107 3.37 -5.37 -8.35
CA TYR A 107 2.10 -5.67 -7.72
C TYR A 107 1.05 -4.61 -8.03
N ARG A 108 -0.19 -5.06 -8.24
CA ARG A 108 -1.39 -4.24 -8.34
C ARG A 108 -2.36 -4.71 -7.28
N TYR A 109 -2.74 -3.81 -6.38
CA TYR A 109 -3.65 -4.15 -5.31
C TYR A 109 -5.08 -4.30 -5.86
N PRO A 110 -5.83 -5.31 -5.40
CA PRO A 110 -7.26 -5.38 -5.67
C PRO A 110 -7.99 -4.21 -5.01
N LEU A 111 -9.17 -3.86 -5.55
CA LEU A 111 -10.04 -2.80 -5.00
C LEU A 111 -9.32 -1.45 -4.77
N THR A 112 -8.38 -1.12 -5.65
CA THR A 112 -7.60 0.12 -5.56
C THR A 112 -8.12 1.18 -6.52
N ILE A 113 -8.40 2.36 -5.99
CA ILE A 113 -8.71 3.57 -6.73
C ILE A 113 -7.40 4.26 -7.09
N ARG A 114 -7.06 4.31 -8.39
CA ARG A 114 -5.76 4.82 -8.87
C ARG A 114 -5.84 6.31 -9.19
N LEU A 115 -5.69 7.13 -8.15
CA LEU A 115 -5.70 8.59 -8.26
C LEU A 115 -4.39 9.12 -8.85
N ILE A 116 -3.27 8.57 -8.40
CA ILE A 116 -1.92 8.93 -8.86
C ILE A 116 -1.51 7.96 -9.97
N LYS A 117 -1.15 8.50 -11.15
CA LYS A 117 -0.74 7.76 -12.35
C LYS A 117 0.78 7.80 -12.54
#